data_AF-A0A1I0FRZ1-F1
#
_entry.id   AF-A0A1I0FRZ1-F1
#
_cell.length_a   1.000
_cell.length_b   1.000
_cell.length_c   1.000
_cell.angle_alpha   90.00
_cell.angle_beta   90.00
_cell.angle_gamma   90.00
#
_symmetry.space_group_name_H-M   'P 1'
#
loop_
_entity.id
_entity.type
_entity.pdbx_description
1 polymer ?
#
loop_
_entity_poly.entity_id
_entity_poly.type
_entity_poly.pdbx_seq_one_letter_code
_entity_poly.pdbx_strand_id
1 'polypeptide(L)'
;MLYLGDTFYDEHDLINVEKFGEFKLILKDSEPSNRKMNLCSIAEFICLSNLKQHRIKGCYLGDGTFEIRIYPDCEGIWTYCTRSNSASLNNVVGLFRCTVPSAS
;
A
#
# COMPACT_ATOMS: atom_id res chain seq x y z
N MET A 1 -2.69 -11.55 -15.51
CA MET A 1 -3.63 -10.41 -15.63
C MET A 1 -4.43 -10.34 -14.34
N LEU A 2 -4.43 -9.19 -13.68
CA LEU A 2 -5.01 -9.05 -12.33
C LEU A 2 -6.12 -8.00 -12.33
N TYR A 3 -7.15 -8.28 -11.54
CA TYR A 3 -8.34 -7.44 -11.39
C TYR A 3 -8.45 -6.98 -9.95
N LEU A 4 -8.55 -5.66 -9.73
CA LEU A 4 -8.78 -5.09 -8.41
C LEU A 4 -9.84 -4.00 -8.53
N GLY A 5 -11.07 -4.33 -8.13
CA GLY A 5 -12.24 -3.48 -8.39
C GLY A 5 -12.53 -3.41 -9.89
N ASP A 6 -12.61 -2.19 -10.43
CA ASP A 6 -12.84 -1.92 -11.85
C ASP A 6 -11.54 -1.65 -12.64
N THR A 7 -10.39 -1.69 -11.97
CA THR A 7 -9.08 -1.37 -12.55
C THR A 7 -8.35 -2.64 -12.96
N PHE A 8 -7.80 -2.60 -14.17
CA PHE A 8 -6.97 -3.65 -14.75
C PHE A 8 -5.49 -3.37 -14.45
N TYR A 9 -4.77 -4.42 -14.06
CA TYR A 9 -3.33 -4.36 -13.88
C TYR A 9 -2.66 -5.41 -14.77
N ASP A 10 -1.74 -4.95 -15.60
CA ASP A 10 -0.75 -5.84 -16.20
C ASP A 10 0.26 -6.23 -15.12
N GLU A 11 0.60 -7.51 -15.05
CA GLU A 11 1.59 -8.01 -14.11
C GLU A 11 3.00 -7.49 -14.42
N HIS A 12 3.25 -7.10 -15.68
CA HIS A 12 4.52 -6.54 -16.11
C HIS A 12 4.74 -5.10 -15.63
N ASP A 13 3.68 -4.37 -15.31
CA ASP A 13 3.74 -2.99 -14.84
C ASP A 13 3.78 -2.89 -13.30
N LEU A 14 3.75 -4.04 -12.60
CA LEU A 14 3.83 -4.06 -11.16
C LEU A 14 5.22 -3.65 -10.68
N ILE A 15 5.24 -2.81 -9.66
CA ILE A 15 6.46 -2.50 -8.91
C ILE A 15 6.96 -3.81 -8.28
N ASN A 16 8.22 -4.15 -8.56
CA ASN A 16 8.90 -5.29 -7.93
C ASN A 16 9.59 -4.83 -6.65
N VAL A 17 9.37 -5.57 -5.57
CA VAL A 17 9.95 -5.35 -4.25
C VAL A 17 10.53 -6.69 -3.81
N GLU A 18 11.76 -6.73 -3.36
CA GLU A 18 12.32 -7.97 -2.83
C GLU A 18 11.64 -8.35 -1.51
N LYS A 19 11.57 -9.66 -1.22
CA LYS A 19 11.20 -10.14 0.10
C LYS A 19 12.13 -9.54 1.15
N PHE A 20 11.54 -9.00 2.21
CA PHE A 20 12.20 -8.19 3.25
C PHE A 20 12.72 -6.83 2.79
N GLY A 21 12.59 -6.51 1.50
CA GLY A 21 12.80 -5.16 0.95
C GLY A 21 11.70 -4.20 1.40
N GLU A 22 11.83 -2.93 1.03
CA GLU A 22 10.88 -1.91 1.45
C GLU A 22 9.90 -1.57 0.33
N PHE A 23 8.60 -1.69 0.61
CA PHE A 23 7.56 -1.05 -0.19
C PHE A 23 7.04 0.18 0.55
N LYS A 24 7.06 1.32 -0.12
CA LYS A 24 6.52 2.59 0.39
C LYS A 24 5.33 3.04 -0.43
N LEU A 25 4.24 3.36 0.25
CA LEU A 25 3.09 4.05 -0.31
C LEU A 25 3.08 5.48 0.22
N ILE A 26 3.25 6.46 -0.68
CA ILE A 26 3.14 7.89 -0.37
C ILE A 26 1.79 8.37 -0.88
N LEU A 27 0.99 8.96 0.00
CA LEU A 27 -0.33 9.49 -0.31
C LEU A 27 -0.36 10.98 0.02
N LYS A 28 -1.00 11.76 -0.86
CA LYS A 28 -1.21 13.19 -0.66
C LYS A 28 -2.69 13.45 -0.48
N ASP A 29 -3.04 14.10 0.62
CA ASP A 29 -4.38 14.64 0.83
C ASP A 29 -4.54 15.88 -0.06
N SER A 30 -5.54 15.86 -0.93
CA SER A 30 -5.85 16.98 -1.83
C SER A 30 -6.58 18.11 -1.12
N GLU A 31 -7.21 17.82 0.02
CA GLU A 31 -7.93 18.80 0.84
C GLU A 31 -7.50 18.66 2.30
N PRO A 32 -6.29 19.11 2.67
CA PRO A 32 -5.80 19.08 4.05
C PRO A 32 -6.58 20.12 4.88
N SER A 33 -7.86 19.86 5.13
CA SER A 33 -8.70 20.71 5.95
C SER A 33 -8.23 20.58 7.41
N ASN A 34 -7.92 21.72 8.00
CA ASN A 34 -7.13 21.87 9.23
C ASN A 34 -7.89 21.43 10.51
N ARG A 35 -8.79 20.44 10.44
CA ARG A 35 -9.75 20.19 11.53
C ARG A 35 -9.90 18.75 12.03
N LYS A 36 -9.30 17.70 11.43
CA LYS A 36 -9.37 16.31 11.98
C LYS A 36 -8.18 15.40 11.62
N MET A 37 -6.98 15.95 11.45
CA MET A 37 -5.92 15.34 10.62
C MET A 37 -5.21 14.07 11.15
N ASN A 38 -5.60 13.46 12.28
CA ASN A 38 -4.70 12.51 12.97
C ASN A 38 -5.19 11.08 13.21
N LEU A 39 -6.35 10.64 12.73
CA LEU A 39 -6.88 9.35 13.21
C LEU A 39 -7.19 8.35 12.08
N CYS A 40 -6.27 7.39 11.98
CA CYS A 40 -6.29 6.13 11.24
C CYS A 40 -6.25 6.22 9.71
N SER A 41 -5.08 6.49 9.13
CA SER A 41 -4.71 5.91 7.84
C SER A 41 -4.16 4.51 8.12
N ILE A 42 -4.97 3.47 7.96
CA ILE A 42 -4.54 2.07 8.03
C ILE A 42 -4.53 1.53 6.61
N ALA A 43 -3.46 0.90 6.18
CA ALA A 43 -3.48 0.05 5.00
C ALA A 43 -3.53 -1.41 5.40
N GLU A 44 -4.41 -2.13 4.75
CA GLU A 44 -4.49 -3.59 4.80
C GLU A 44 -3.79 -4.14 3.56
N PHE A 45 -2.66 -4.81 3.78
CA PHE A 45 -1.89 -5.50 2.76
C PHE A 45 -2.21 -7.00 2.81
N ILE A 46 -2.46 -7.60 1.66
CA ILE A 46 -2.78 -9.02 1.54
C ILE A 46 -1.92 -9.63 0.44
N CYS A 47 -1.16 -10.66 0.76
CA CYS A 47 -0.49 -11.50 -0.23
C CYS A 47 -1.51 -12.47 -0.83
N LEU A 48 -1.71 -12.40 -2.14
CA LEU A 48 -2.76 -13.16 -2.83
C LEU A 48 -2.43 -14.67 -2.94
N SER A 49 -1.15 -15.04 -2.85
CA SER A 49 -0.72 -16.44 -2.99
C SER A 49 -1.05 -17.29 -1.77
N ASN A 50 -1.01 -16.70 -0.58
CA ASN A 50 -1.18 -17.42 0.69
C ASN A 50 -2.15 -16.72 1.66
N LEU A 51 -2.84 -15.67 1.21
CA LEU A 51 -3.78 -14.85 1.97
C LEU A 51 -3.19 -14.23 3.24
N LYS A 52 -1.87 -14.10 3.33
CA LYS A 52 -1.21 -13.48 4.47
C LYS A 52 -1.53 -12.00 4.51
N GLN A 53 -1.86 -11.51 5.70
CA GLN A 53 -2.37 -10.16 5.89
C GLN A 53 -1.49 -9.36 6.85
N HIS A 54 -1.22 -8.10 6.49
CA HIS A 54 -0.58 -7.11 7.34
C HIS A 54 -1.44 -5.86 7.43
N ARG A 55 -1.76 -5.41 8.64
CA ARG A 55 -2.43 -4.12 8.88
C ARG A 55 -1.42 -3.14 9.43
N ILE A 56 -1.16 -2.08 8.67
CA ILE A 56 -0.09 -1.13 8.97
C ILE A 56 -0.67 0.27 9.08
N LYS A 57 -0.28 0.99 10.13
CA LYS A 57 -0.62 2.39 10.32
C LYS A 57 0.33 3.26 9.50
N GLY A 58 -0.22 4.26 8.83
CA GLY A 58 0.56 5.30 8.16
C GLY A 58 1.14 6.32 9.13
N CYS A 59 2.24 6.92 8.72
CA CYS A 59 2.90 8.05 9.38
C CYS A 59 2.53 9.33 8.64
N TYR A 60 2.10 10.36 9.38
CA TYR A 60 1.92 11.70 8.83
C TYR A 60 3.28 12.39 8.73
N LEU A 61 3.66 12.81 7.52
CA LEU A 61 4.94 13.47 7.25
C LEU A 61 4.85 15.00 7.20
N GLY A 62 3.65 15.57 7.36
CA GLY A 62 3.41 17.00 7.17
C GLY A 62 2.84 17.35 5.80
N ASP A 63 2.28 18.55 5.68
CA ASP A 63 1.69 19.11 4.46
C ASP A 63 0.65 18.20 3.78
N GLY A 64 -0.14 17.45 4.53
CA GLY A 64 -1.10 16.50 3.95
C GLY A 64 -0.46 15.24 3.35
N THR A 65 0.82 14.98 3.62
CA THR A 65 1.55 13.80 3.13
C THR A 65 1.52 12.69 4.15
N PHE A 66 1.14 11.49 3.72
CA PHE A 66 1.15 10.28 4.53
C PHE A 66 2.03 9.22 3.88
N GLU A 67 2.77 8.50 4.70
CA GLU A 67 3.60 7.38 4.27
C GLU A 67 3.18 6.10 4.97
N ILE A 68 3.05 5.01 4.22
CA ILE A 68 2.83 3.68 4.76
C ILE A 68 3.94 2.77 4.25
N ARG A 69 4.62 2.05 5.15
CA ARG A 69 5.73 1.15 4.79
C ARG A 69 5.43 -0.28 5.17
N ILE A 70 5.71 -1.20 4.27
CA ILE A 70 5.68 -2.64 4.53
C ILE A 70 6.99 -3.27 4.07
N TYR A 71 7.41 -4.29 4.81
CA TYR A 71 8.49 -5.20 4.43
C TYR A 71 7.83 -6.55 4.13
N PRO A 72 7.53 -6.89 2.86
CA PRO A 72 6.80 -8.10 2.53
C PRO A 72 7.64 -9.32 2.91
N ASP A 73 7.05 -10.28 3.60
CA ASP A 73 7.79 -11.44 4.15
C ASP A 73 7.46 -12.76 3.43
N CYS A 74 6.71 -12.67 2.34
CA CYS A 74 6.46 -13.78 1.41
C CYS A 74 6.35 -13.28 -0.02
N GLU A 75 6.78 -14.13 -0.95
CA GLU A 75 6.80 -13.87 -2.39
C GLU A 75 5.40 -13.95 -3.00
N GLY A 76 5.23 -13.27 -4.14
CA GLY A 76 3.98 -13.25 -4.89
C GLY A 76 3.39 -11.86 -5.02
N ILE A 77 2.15 -11.78 -5.49
CA ILE A 77 1.45 -10.52 -5.66
C ILE A 77 0.82 -10.10 -4.35
N TRP A 78 1.07 -8.85 -3.97
CA TRP A 78 0.48 -8.20 -2.82
C TRP A 78 -0.51 -7.14 -3.30
N THR A 79 -1.70 -7.13 -2.69
CA THR A 79 -2.67 -6.04 -2.84
C THR A 79 -2.72 -5.22 -1.58
N TYR A 80 -3.10 -3.95 -1.69
CA TYR A 80 -3.43 -3.12 -0.54
C TYR A 80 -4.72 -2.36 -0.71
N CYS A 81 -5.34 -2.00 0.42
CA CYS A 81 -6.47 -1.07 0.49
C CYS A 81 -6.30 -0.17 1.71
N THR A 82 -6.39 1.15 1.52
CA THR A 82 -6.34 2.11 2.60
C THR A 82 -7.72 2.36 3.20
N ARG A 83 -7.77 2.59 4.51
CA ARG A 83 -8.91 3.16 5.20
C ARG A 83 -8.48 4.46 5.85
N SER A 84 -9.20 5.54 5.53
CA SER A 84 -8.96 6.87 6.06
C SER A 84 -10.27 7.65 6.17
N ASN A 85 -10.29 8.64 7.05
CA ASN A 85 -11.40 9.60 7.12
C ASN A 85 -11.33 10.67 6.01
N SER A 86 -10.17 10.85 5.39
CA SER A 86 -10.02 11.71 4.21
C SER A 86 -10.46 10.95 2.96
N ALA A 87 -11.36 11.55 2.19
CA ALA A 87 -11.92 10.92 0.99
C ALA A 87 -10.84 10.60 -0.06
N SER A 88 -9.83 11.46 -0.22
CA SER A 88 -8.74 11.25 -1.18
C SER A 88 -7.74 10.18 -0.74
N LEU A 89 -7.73 9.84 0.55
CA LEU A 89 -6.84 8.84 1.14
C LEU A 89 -7.54 7.52 1.43
N ASN A 90 -8.87 7.45 1.29
CA ASN A 90 -9.68 6.30 1.61
C ASN A 90 -9.92 5.43 0.37
N ASN A 91 -9.94 4.10 0.54
CA ASN A 91 -10.11 3.12 -0.53
C ASN A 91 -9.08 3.29 -1.66
N VAL A 92 -7.88 3.79 -1.36
CA VAL A 92 -6.76 3.75 -2.30
C VAL A 92 -6.29 2.31 -2.35
N VAL A 93 -6.31 1.75 -3.56
CA VAL A 93 -5.96 0.36 -3.81
C VAL A 93 -4.82 0.27 -4.79
N GLY A 94 -4.07 -0.82 -4.72
CA GLY A 94 -3.01 -1.10 -5.68
C GLY A 94 -2.37 -2.44 -5.45
N LEU A 95 -1.45 -2.78 -6.34
CA LEU A 95 -0.74 -4.06 -6.38
C LEU A 95 0.76 -3.83 -6.48
N PHE A 96 1.54 -4.72 -5.89
CA PHE A 96 2.98 -4.83 -6.13
C PHE A 96 3.39 -6.30 -6.08
N ARG A 97 4.54 -6.64 -6.67
CA ARG A 97 5.08 -8.01 -6.68
C ARG A 97 6.24 -8.11 -5.69
N CYS A 98 6.13 -9.03 -4.75
CA CYS A 98 7.22 -9.44 -3.90
C CYS A 98 8.03 -10.54 -4.61
N THR A 99 9.30 -10.28 -4.88
CA THR A 99 10.23 -11.21 -5.54
C THR A 99 11.17 -11.88 -4.54
N VAL A 100 11.85 -12.95 -4.97
CA VAL A 100 12.99 -13.47 -4.22
C VAL A 100 14.01 -12.37 -3.96
N PRO A 101 14.71 -12.37 -2.81
CA PRO A 101 15.86 -11.49 -2.59
C PRO A 101 16.95 -11.78 -3.61
N SER A 102 17.61 -10.73 -4.12
CA SER A 102 18.83 -10.93 -4.92
C SER A 102 19.92 -11.56 -4.06
N ALA A 103 20.71 -12.47 -4.65
CA ALA A 103 21.88 -13.01 -3.99
C ALA A 103 22.88 -11.88 -3.71
N SER A 104 23.33 -11.80 -2.46
CA SER A 104 24.40 -10.90 -2.02
C SER A 104 25.78 -11.38 -2.47
#